data_AF-A0A949RSQ0-F1
#
_entry.id   AF-A0A949RSQ0-F1
#
_cell.length_a   1.000
_cell.length_b   1.000
_cell.length_c   1.000
_cell.angle_alpha   90.00
_cell.angle_beta   90.00
_cell.angle_gamma   90.00
#
_symmetry.space_group_name_H-M   'P 1'
#
loop_
_entity.id
_entity.type
_entity.pdbx_description
1 polymer ?
#
loop_
_entity_poly.entity_id
_entity_poly.type
_entity_poly.pdbx_seq_one_letter_code
_entity_poly.pdbx_strand_id
1 'polypeptide(L)' 'MEADEEQRAALYGLLKKYFPEMEPGREYRPITEMELKRTSVYELKIESWSGKENWEERADQSDEWPALDEKWFC' A
#
# COMPACT_ATOMS: atom_id res chain seq x y z
N MET A 1 2.43 -12.62 24.58
CA MET A 1 3.90 -12.53 24.74
C MET A 1 4.59 -12.58 23.39
N GLU A 2 4.67 -13.70 22.66
CA GLU A 2 5.24 -13.68 21.29
C GLU A 2 4.32 -13.01 20.25
N ALA A 3 3.02 -13.32 20.26
CA ALA A 3 2.06 -12.69 19.36
C ALA A 3 2.00 -11.15 19.50
N ASP A 4 2.16 -10.62 20.73
CA ASP A 4 2.13 -9.17 20.95
C ASP A 4 3.39 -8.48 20.36
N GLU A 5 4.53 -9.17 20.35
CA GLU A 5 5.77 -8.68 19.73
C GLU A 5 5.68 -8.72 18.20
N GLU A 6 5.13 -9.79 17.62
CA GLU A 6 4.88 -9.89 16.18
C GLU A 6 3.90 -8.83 15.68
N GLN A 7 2.80 -8.60 16.40
CA GLN A 7 1.84 -7.54 16.11
C GLN A 7 2.50 -6.16 16.11
N ARG A 8 3.31 -5.88 17.14
CA ARG A 8 4.06 -4.63 17.27
C ARG A 8 5.06 -4.44 16.13
N ALA A 9 5.80 -5.48 15.78
CA ALA A 9 6.77 -5.46 14.69
C ALA A 9 6.08 -5.18 13.35
N ALA A 10 4.95 -5.84 13.07
CA ALA A 10 4.15 -5.62 11.87
C ALA A 10 3.64 -4.17 11.77
N LEU A 11 3.09 -3.63 12.87
CA LEU A 11 2.62 -2.24 12.91
C LEU A 11 3.75 -1.22 12.72
N TYR A 12 4.90 -1.41 13.35
CA TYR A 12 6.06 -0.55 13.09
C TYR A 12 6.60 -0.69 11.66
N GLY A 13 6.51 -1.89 11.06
CA GLY A 13 6.82 -2.10 9.65
C GLY A 13 5.93 -1.27 8.72
N LEU A 14 4.62 -1.20 9.00
CA LEU A 14 3.70 -0.34 8.25
C LEU A 14 4.01 1.15 8.43
N LEU A 15 4.30 1.59 9.66
CA LEU A 15 4.69 2.98 9.91
C LEU A 15 5.96 3.35 9.15
N LYS A 16 6.99 2.50 9.19
CA LYS A 16 8.23 2.72 8.45
C LYS A 16 8.02 2.75 6.92
N LYS A 17 7.09 1.94 6.39
CA LYS A 17 6.77 1.91 4.95
C LYS A 17 6.19 3.24 4.46
N TYR A 18 5.28 3.85 5.24
CA TYR A 18 4.55 5.05 4.83
C TYR A 18 5.13 6.35 5.39
N PHE A 19 5.85 6.29 6.51
CA PHE A 19 6.47 7.41 7.22
C PHE A 19 7.94 7.10 7.54
N PRO A 20 8.80 6.94 6.53
CA PRO A 20 10.16 6.41 6.70
C PRO A 20 11.10 7.28 7.54
N GLU A 21 10.78 8.57 7.69
CA GLU A 21 11.60 9.55 8.42
C GLU A 21 11.19 9.72 9.90
N MET A 22 10.07 9.14 10.34
CA MET A 22 9.57 9.28 11.70
C MET A 22 10.02 8.14 12.61
N GLU A 23 10.42 8.46 13.85
CA GLU A 23 10.90 7.50 14.83
C GLU A 23 9.99 7.45 16.08
N PRO A 24 9.71 6.24 16.62
CA PRO A 24 8.95 6.09 17.84
C PRO A 24 9.73 6.64 19.04
N GLY A 25 9.06 7.44 19.87
CA GLY A 25 9.66 8.13 21.02
C GLY A 25 10.23 9.50 20.69
N ARG A 26 10.24 9.89 19.41
CA ARG A 26 10.74 11.20 18.96
C ARG A 26 9.63 12.01 18.29
N GLU A 27 9.16 11.57 17.12
CA GLU A 27 8.06 12.23 16.41
C GLU A 27 6.67 11.77 16.90
N TYR A 28 6.56 10.52 17.38
CA TYR A 28 5.30 9.97 17.87
C TYR A 28 5.50 9.04 19.08
N ARG A 29 4.43 8.81 19.85
CA ARG A 29 4.48 7.95 21.03
C ARG A 29 4.66 6.47 20.63
N PRO A 30 5.54 5.69 21.29
CA PRO A 30 5.63 4.25 21.08
C PRO A 30 4.28 3.54 21.35
N ILE A 31 4.01 2.48 20.59
CA ILE A 31 2.80 1.66 20.74
C ILE A 31 2.75 1.07 22.16
N THR A 32 1.59 1.11 22.81
CA THR A 32 1.36 0.54 24.13
C THR A 32 0.65 -0.81 24.05
N GLU A 33 0.72 -1.61 25.12
CA GLU A 33 -0.01 -2.90 25.19
C GLU A 33 -1.54 -2.73 25.12
N MET A 34 -2.07 -1.63 25.66
CA MET A 34 -3.51 -1.35 25.62
C MET A 34 -3.97 -1.08 24.19
N GLU A 35 -3.14 -0.42 23.37
CA GLU A 35 -3.44 -0.18 21.96
C GLU A 35 -3.36 -1.48 21.14
N LEU A 36 -2.40 -2.36 21.44
CA LEU A 36 -2.32 -3.69 20.81
C LEU A 36 -3.60 -4.50 21.07
N LYS A 37 -4.09 -4.54 22.32
CA LYS A 37 -5.33 -5.26 22.67
C LYS A 37 -6.58 -4.74 21.93
N ARG A 38 -6.55 -3.50 21.45
CA ARG A 38 -7.67 -2.86 20.72
C ARG A 38 -7.50 -2.88 19.21
N THR A 39 -6.39 -3.41 18.72
CA THR A 39 -6.02 -3.38 17.30
C THR A 39 -5.79 -4.81 16.81
N SER A 40 -6.64 -5.27 15.90
CA SER A 40 -6.43 -6.57 15.24
C SER A 40 -5.39 -6.41 14.14
N VAL A 41 -4.31 -7.20 14.22
CA VAL A 41 -3.25 -7.25 13.21
C VAL A 41 -3.33 -8.59 12.50
N TYR A 42 -3.21 -8.57 11.17
CA TYR A 42 -3.33 -9.76 10.33
C TYR A 42 -2.06 -9.92 9.49
N GLU A 43 -1.64 -11.17 9.31
CA GLU A 43 -0.62 -11.57 8.36
C GLU A 43 -1.29 -12.18 7.12
N LEU A 44 -0.96 -11.66 5.94
CA LEU A 44 -1.35 -12.25 4.67
C LEU A 44 -0.14 -12.97 4.08
N LYS A 45 -0.08 -14.29 4.27
CA LYS A 45 0.96 -15.12 3.68
C LYS A 45 0.71 -15.25 2.17
N ILE A 46 1.62 -14.68 1.39
CA ILE A 46 1.52 -14.71 -0.07
C ILE A 46 1.90 -16.11 -0.56
N GLU A 47 0.92 -16.88 -1.04
CA GLU A 47 1.15 -18.19 -1.66
C GLU A 47 1.46 -18.07 -3.15
N SER A 48 0.81 -17.12 -3.82
CA SER A 48 1.05 -16.76 -5.22
C SER A 48 0.59 -15.32 -5.47
N TRP A 49 1.08 -14.73 -6.56
CA TRP A 49 0.70 -13.39 -6.99
C TRP A 49 0.70 -13.31 -8.52
N SER A 50 -0.15 -12.43 -9.08
CA SER A 50 -0.14 -12.08 -10.49
C SER A 50 -0.39 -10.57 -10.62
N GLY A 51 0.57 -9.87 -11.24
CA GLY A 51 0.44 -8.47 -11.60
C GLY A 51 0.16 -8.35 -13.09
N LYS A 52 -0.76 -7.46 -13.46
CA LYS A 52 -1.00 -7.04 -14.85
C LYS A 52 -1.06 -5.52 -14.87
N GLU A 53 -0.44 -4.94 -15.88
CA GLU A 53 -0.43 -3.50 -16.12
C GLU A 53 -0.95 -3.22 -17.53
N ASN A 54 -1.79 -2.19 -17.65
CA ASN A 54 -2.19 -1.58 -18.91
C ASN A 54 -2.28 -0.07 -18.65
N TRP A 55 -1.18 0.63 -18.94
CA TRP A 55 -0.96 2.03 -18.56
C TRP A 55 -0.49 2.86 -19.76
N GLU A 56 -1.07 2.62 -20.93
CA GLU A 56 -0.78 3.43 -22.11
C GLU A 56 -1.40 4.83 -21.97
N GLU A 57 -0.68 5.86 -22.42
CA GLU A 57 -1.17 7.26 -22.40
C GLU A 57 -2.41 7.44 -23.27
N ARG A 58 -2.55 6.61 -24.31
CA ARG A 58 -3.65 6.65 -25.26
C ARG A 58 -4.08 5.23 -25.61
N ALA A 59 -5.37 5.02 -25.72
CA ALA A 59 -5.92 3.78 -26.25
C ALA A 59 -5.67 3.68 -27.77
N ASP A 60 -5.39 2.47 -28.26
CA ASP A 60 -5.29 2.18 -29.69
C ASP A 60 -6.56 2.65 -30.43
N GLN A 61 -6.37 3.31 -31.57
CA GLN A 61 -7.44 3.70 -32.48
C GLN A 61 -7.56 2.67 -33.59
N SER A 62 -8.78 2.46 -34.10
CA SER A 62 -9.00 1.56 -35.23
C SER A 62 -8.60 2.22 -36.54
N ASP A 63 -7.87 1.49 -37.38
CA ASP A 63 -7.52 1.91 -38.75
C ASP A 63 -8.74 1.83 -39.72
N GLU A 64 -9.84 1.21 -39.30
CA GLU A 64 -11.06 1.06 -40.09
C GLU A 64 -12.03 2.26 -39.97
N TRP A 65 -11.74 3.22 -39.08
CA TRP A 65 -12.59 4.39 -38.82
C TRP A 65 -11.77 5.69 -38.76
N PRO A 66 -12.33 6.87 -39.10
CA PRO A 66 -11.61 8.13 -38.95
C PRO A 66 -11.08 8.34 -37.53
N ALA A 67 -9.82 8.76 -37.43
CA ALA A 67 -9.18 9.06 -36.15
C ALA A 67 -9.97 10.13 -35.36
N LEU A 68 -9.95 9.98 -34.03
CA LEU A 68 -10.59 10.92 -33.12
C LEU A 68 -9.87 12.28 -33.14
N ASP A 69 -10.63 13.37 -33.00
CA ASP A 69 -10.12 14.75 -32.93
C ASP A 69 -9.28 14.97 -31.64
N GLU A 70 -8.17 15.71 -31.74
CA GLU A 70 -7.23 15.96 -30.63
C GLU A 70 -7.90 16.55 -29.38
N LYS A 71 -9.00 17.30 -29.53
CA LYS A 71 -9.75 17.83 -28.38
C LYS A 71 -10.29 16.77 -27.43
N TRP A 72 -10.33 15.51 -27.86
CA TRP A 72 -10.82 14.38 -27.06
C TRP A 72 -9.71 13.64 -26.32
N PHE A 73 -8.43 13.96 -26.56
CA PHE A 73 -7.30 13.24 -25.98
C PHE A 73 -6.63 13.93 -24.78
N CYS A 74 -7.11 15.12 -24.37
CA CYS A 74 -6.70 15.92 -23.20
C CYS A 74 -5.19 16.07 -22.97
#